data_AF-A0A5B0FLA5-F1
#
_entry.id   AF-A0A5B0FLA5-F1
#
_cell.length_a   1.000
_cell.length_b   1.000
_cell.length_c   1.000
_cell.angle_alpha   90.00
_cell.angle_beta   90.00
_cell.angle_gamma   90.00
#
_symmetry.space_group_name_H-M   'P 1'
#
loop_
_entity.id
_entity.type
_entity.pdbx_description
1 polymer ?
#
loop_
_entity_poly.entity_id
_entity_poly.type
_entity_poly.pdbx_seq_one_letter_code
_entity_poly.pdbx_strand_id
1 'polypeptide(L)'
;MSYLLTLLLLWGYQEINNQTSQVSDKVEFIDTYPVKVDGNASFFTFDSTSLTKGKFIFVVSGSKTAFFKKGGKLVIVSFLKREVKQNGYIDHFYDSGYQVTLDVNRGEKISEWSTEYSGQLKLVQKNKVMTIAVHGVNEEFGLNR
;
A
#
# COMPACT_ATOMS: atom_id res chain seq x y z
N MET A 1 -70.75 24.73 9.21
CA MET A 1 -70.60 23.42 8.53
C MET A 1 -69.20 23.41 7.91
N SER A 2 -68.18 23.01 8.67
CA SER A 2 -67.67 21.63 8.75
C SER A 2 -66.58 21.42 7.68
N TYR A 3 -65.32 21.73 8.00
CA TYR A 3 -64.26 20.84 8.50
C TYR A 3 -63.35 20.31 7.39
N LEU A 4 -62.05 20.57 7.58
CA LEU A 4 -60.89 19.73 7.28
C LEU A 4 -60.84 18.98 5.93
N LEU A 5 -59.83 19.34 5.12
CA LEU A 5 -59.03 18.33 4.45
C LEU A 5 -57.54 18.76 4.43
N THR A 6 -56.86 18.46 5.53
CA THR A 6 -55.40 18.33 5.61
C THR A 6 -54.96 17.07 4.86
N LEU A 7 -53.91 17.13 4.03
CA LEU A 7 -52.84 16.12 4.05
C LEU A 7 -51.65 16.50 3.13
N LEU A 8 -50.57 16.98 3.79
CA LEU A 8 -49.19 16.56 3.58
C LEU A 8 -48.71 16.40 2.12
N LEU A 9 -48.35 17.51 1.49
CA LEU A 9 -47.34 17.47 0.43
C LEU A 9 -46.00 17.12 1.07
N LEU A 10 -45.62 15.85 0.88
CA LEU A 10 -44.36 15.26 1.26
C LEU A 10 -43.22 16.22 0.99
N TRP A 11 -42.63 16.68 2.08
CA TRP A 11 -41.23 17.03 2.16
C TRP A 11 -40.42 15.81 1.73
N GLY A 12 -40.23 15.64 0.42
CA GLY A 12 -39.18 14.81 -0.13
C GLY A 12 -37.83 15.47 0.14
N TYR A 13 -37.44 15.54 1.41
CA TYR A 13 -36.04 15.70 1.77
C TYR A 13 -35.34 14.44 1.24
N GLN A 14 -34.69 14.57 0.09
CA GLN A 14 -33.60 13.65 -0.23
C GLN A 14 -32.58 13.83 0.88
N GLU A 15 -32.47 12.85 1.76
CA GLU A 15 -31.28 12.66 2.55
C GLU A 15 -30.13 12.49 1.56
N ILE A 16 -29.40 13.59 1.33
CA ILE A 16 -28.05 13.52 0.77
C ILE A 16 -27.27 12.75 1.82
N ASN A 17 -27.22 11.43 1.64
CA ASN A 17 -26.31 10.55 2.34
C ASN A 17 -24.90 11.02 1.97
N ASN A 18 -24.40 11.99 2.73
CA ASN A 18 -22.98 12.27 2.85
C ASN A 18 -22.36 11.04 3.51
N GLN A 19 -22.19 9.97 2.73
CA GLN A 19 -21.16 8.99 2.99
C GLN A 19 -19.84 9.74 2.86
N THR A 20 -19.43 10.40 3.93
CA THR A 20 -18.03 10.70 4.18
C THR A 20 -17.33 9.35 4.17
N SER A 21 -16.86 8.93 3.00
CA SER A 21 -16.01 7.76 2.83
C SER A 21 -14.89 7.91 3.84
N GLN A 22 -14.99 7.16 4.94
CA GLN A 22 -14.04 7.19 6.01
C GLN A 22 -12.73 6.68 5.40
N VAL A 23 -11.84 7.61 5.03
CA VAL A 23 -10.59 7.29 4.36
C VAL A 23 -9.80 6.42 5.34
N SER A 24 -9.70 5.12 5.02
CA SER A 24 -9.01 4.15 5.85
C SER A 24 -7.59 4.64 6.14
N ASP A 25 -7.23 4.72 7.41
CA ASP A 25 -5.87 5.06 7.81
C ASP A 25 -4.92 3.85 7.71
N LYS A 26 -5.42 2.69 7.28
CA LYS A 26 -4.64 1.46 7.13
C LYS A 26 -4.00 1.38 5.75
N VAL A 27 -2.85 0.71 5.70
CA VAL A 27 -2.28 0.24 4.42
C VAL A 27 -3.16 -0.88 3.88
N GLU A 28 -3.39 -0.84 2.58
CA GLU A 28 -4.25 -1.75 1.85
C GLU A 28 -3.43 -2.58 0.86
N PHE A 29 -3.99 -3.71 0.42
CA PHE A 29 -3.44 -4.43 -0.71
C PHE A 29 -3.59 -3.61 -1.99
N ILE A 30 -2.56 -3.66 -2.84
CA ILE A 30 -2.58 -3.07 -4.17
C ILE A 30 -3.40 -4.00 -5.06
N ASP A 31 -4.46 -3.46 -5.65
CA ASP A 31 -5.38 -4.14 -6.57
C ASP A 31 -5.13 -3.77 -8.03
N THR A 32 -4.38 -2.70 -8.30
CA THR A 32 -4.03 -2.26 -9.65
C THR A 32 -2.64 -1.65 -9.66
N TYR A 33 -1.79 -2.11 -10.57
CA TYR A 33 -0.43 -1.61 -10.75
C TYR A 33 -0.41 -0.57 -11.87
N PRO A 34 0.02 0.68 -11.61
CA PRO A 34 -0.04 1.78 -12.58
C PRO A 34 0.99 1.65 -13.70
N VAL A 35 2.01 0.81 -13.52
CA VAL A 35 3.12 0.62 -14.45
C VAL A 35 3.34 -0.88 -14.58
N LYS A 36 3.69 -1.34 -15.79
CA LYS A 36 4.29 -2.67 -15.93
C LYS A 36 5.53 -2.69 -15.04
N VAL A 37 5.47 -3.47 -13.97
CA VAL A 37 6.60 -3.66 -13.07
C VAL A 37 7.58 -4.55 -13.82
N ASP A 38 8.41 -3.92 -14.66
CA ASP A 38 9.34 -4.58 -15.57
C ASP A 38 10.68 -4.78 -14.85
N GLY A 39 11.17 -6.02 -14.85
CA GLY A 39 12.48 -6.45 -14.34
C GLY A 39 12.83 -6.12 -12.88
N ASN A 40 13.17 -7.17 -12.10
CA ASN A 40 13.87 -7.03 -10.81
C ASN A 40 13.13 -6.21 -9.73
N ALA A 41 11.81 -6.31 -9.69
CA ALA A 41 11.03 -5.69 -8.64
C ALA A 41 10.96 -6.54 -7.37
N SER A 42 10.79 -5.87 -6.24
CA SER A 42 10.59 -6.51 -4.94
C SER A 42 9.18 -6.26 -4.45
N PHE A 43 8.51 -7.35 -4.07
CA PHE A 43 7.11 -7.37 -3.68
C PHE A 43 7.00 -7.73 -2.21
N PHE A 44 6.34 -6.89 -1.43
CA PHE A 44 6.20 -7.08 0.00
C PHE A 44 4.73 -7.18 0.40
N THR A 45 4.45 -8.09 1.31
CA THR A 45 3.13 -8.33 1.87
C THR A 45 3.18 -8.29 3.40
N PHE A 46 2.01 -8.36 4.05
CA PHE A 46 1.96 -8.50 5.50
C PHE A 46 2.61 -9.81 5.93
N ASP A 47 3.27 -9.82 7.08
CA ASP A 47 3.90 -11.04 7.59
C ASP A 47 2.93 -12.24 7.75
N SER A 48 1.64 -11.95 7.97
CA SER A 48 0.57 -12.94 8.08
C SER A 48 -0.01 -13.44 6.74
N THR A 49 0.46 -12.91 5.60
CA THR A 49 -0.10 -13.19 4.27
C THR A 49 0.90 -14.00 3.44
N SER A 50 0.50 -15.16 2.93
CA SER A 50 1.37 -15.96 2.05
C SER A 50 1.66 -15.24 0.72
N LEU A 51 2.93 -15.25 0.30
CA LEU A 51 3.38 -14.76 -1.02
C LEU A 51 2.64 -15.40 -2.19
N THR A 52 2.25 -16.68 -2.07
CA THR A 52 1.51 -17.42 -3.10
C THR A 52 0.13 -16.83 -3.42
N LYS A 53 -0.42 -15.98 -2.54
CA LYS A 53 -1.70 -15.31 -2.77
C LYS A 53 -1.57 -14.12 -3.74
N GLY A 54 -0.35 -13.68 -4.08
CA GLY A 54 -0.13 -12.54 -4.98
C GLY A 54 -0.71 -11.22 -4.47
N LYS A 55 -0.85 -11.08 -3.14
CA LYS A 55 -1.42 -9.87 -2.51
C LYS A 55 -0.30 -9.07 -1.86
N PHE A 56 -0.03 -7.88 -2.38
CA PHE A 56 1.10 -7.05 -1.93
C PHE A 56 0.63 -5.70 -1.41
N ILE A 57 1.35 -5.17 -0.42
CA ILE A 57 1.06 -3.89 0.22
C ILE A 57 2.09 -2.82 -0.13
N PHE A 58 3.28 -3.25 -0.55
CA PHE A 58 4.38 -2.38 -0.94
C PHE A 58 5.17 -3.05 -2.06
N VAL A 59 5.39 -2.33 -3.16
CA VAL A 59 6.13 -2.83 -4.31
C VAL A 59 7.22 -1.83 -4.64
N VAL A 60 8.44 -2.32 -4.83
CA VAL A 60 9.59 -1.53 -5.29
C VAL A 60 9.94 -2.00 -6.69
N SER A 61 9.80 -1.12 -7.68
CA SER A 61 10.19 -1.39 -9.07
C SER A 61 11.70 -1.42 -9.26
N GLY A 62 12.16 -2.02 -10.37
CA GLY A 62 13.56 -1.99 -10.78
C GLY A 62 14.12 -0.58 -11.01
N SER A 63 13.27 0.40 -11.36
CA SER A 63 13.63 1.82 -11.48
C SER A 63 13.71 2.55 -10.14
N LYS A 64 13.61 1.83 -9.02
CA LYS A 64 13.62 2.36 -7.64
C LYS A 64 12.46 3.33 -7.35
N THR A 65 11.34 3.18 -8.03
CA THR A 65 10.05 3.78 -7.62
C THR A 65 9.29 2.79 -6.76
N ALA A 66 8.67 3.23 -5.67
CA ALA A 66 7.86 2.36 -4.83
C ALA A 66 6.39 2.80 -4.77
N PHE A 67 5.51 1.82 -4.57
CA PHE A 67 4.06 1.99 -4.59
C PHE A 67 3.42 1.33 -3.36
N PHE A 68 2.41 1.97 -2.79
CA PHE A 68 1.52 1.37 -1.79
C PHE A 68 0.14 2.00 -1.85
N LYS A 69 -0.87 1.33 -1.30
CA LYS A 69 -2.23 1.85 -1.23
C LYS A 69 -2.58 2.25 0.21
N LYS A 70 -3.13 3.44 0.39
CA LYS A 70 -3.65 3.92 1.68
C LYS A 70 -4.83 4.84 1.46
N GLY A 71 -5.94 4.57 2.15
CA GLY A 71 -7.15 5.38 2.04
C GLY A 71 -7.78 5.30 0.65
N GLY A 72 -7.72 4.13 0.02
CA GLY A 72 -8.18 3.90 -1.35
C GLY A 72 -7.31 4.52 -2.45
N LYS A 73 -6.26 5.27 -2.09
CA LYS A 73 -5.37 5.94 -3.04
C LYS A 73 -4.05 5.19 -3.19
N LEU A 74 -3.61 5.02 -4.42
CA LEU A 74 -2.25 4.59 -4.71
C LEU A 74 -1.30 5.76 -4.48
N VAL A 75 -0.31 5.55 -3.64
CA VAL A 75 0.76 6.49 -3.33
C VAL A 75 2.03 6.00 -4.02
N ILE A 76 2.69 6.91 -4.70
CA ILE A 76 3.95 6.66 -5.40
C ILE A 76 5.03 7.45 -4.66
N VAL A 77 6.13 6.81 -4.32
CA VAL A 77 7.28 7.44 -3.67
C VAL A 77 8.58 7.13 -4.39
N SER A 78 9.47 8.11 -4.39
CA SER A 78 10.76 8.04 -5.08
C SER A 78 11.86 7.60 -4.11
N PHE A 79 12.74 6.71 -4.57
CA PHE A 79 13.90 6.30 -3.79
C PHE A 79 14.84 7.48 -3.51
N LEU A 80 15.28 7.58 -2.25
CA LEU A 80 16.26 8.56 -1.80
C LEU A 80 17.64 7.95 -1.64
N LYS A 81 17.73 6.90 -0.80
CA LYS A 81 19.02 6.29 -0.45
C LYS A 81 18.83 4.87 0.09
N ARG A 82 19.92 4.10 0.04
CA ARG A 82 20.05 2.79 0.68
C ARG A 82 21.19 2.83 1.69
N GLU A 83 20.94 2.28 2.88
CA GLU A 83 21.97 1.99 3.88
C GLU A 83 22.19 0.47 3.90
N VAL A 84 23.41 0.03 3.64
CA VAL A 84 23.74 -1.41 3.65
C VAL A 84 24.03 -1.84 5.08
N LYS A 85 23.48 -2.97 5.49
CA LYS A 85 23.71 -3.61 6.80
C LYS A 85 24.36 -4.97 6.59
N GLN A 86 24.94 -5.53 7.65
CA GLN A 86 25.56 -6.86 7.59
C GLN A 86 24.61 -7.94 7.06
N ASN A 87 23.33 -7.90 7.46
CA ASN A 87 22.32 -8.92 7.14
C ASN A 87 21.14 -8.37 6.32
N GLY A 88 21.32 -7.23 5.64
CA GLY A 88 20.23 -6.64 4.88
C GLY A 88 20.51 -5.19 4.48
N TYR A 89 19.45 -4.39 4.39
CA TYR A 89 19.56 -2.99 4.00
C TYR A 89 18.39 -2.17 4.54
N ILE A 90 18.53 -0.86 4.50
CA ILE A 90 17.45 0.08 4.74
C ILE A 90 17.28 0.94 3.49
N ASP A 91 16.11 0.86 2.87
CA ASP A 91 15.75 1.78 1.79
C ASP A 91 14.87 2.90 2.33
N HIS A 92 15.20 4.12 1.89
CA HIS A 92 14.44 5.32 2.21
C HIS A 92 13.81 5.86 0.93
N PHE A 93 12.53 6.20 1.02
CA PHE A 93 11.77 6.82 -0.06
C PHE A 93 11.04 8.06 0.46
N TYR A 94 10.83 9.03 -0.43
CA TYR A 94 10.08 10.23 -0.11
C TYR A 94 9.37 10.79 -1.33
N ASP A 95 8.07 11.03 -1.19
CA ASP A 95 7.28 11.83 -2.11
C ASP A 95 5.88 12.04 -1.51
N SER A 96 5.06 12.92 -2.10
CA SER A 96 3.64 13.08 -1.75
C SER A 96 3.36 13.28 -0.24
N GLY A 97 4.33 13.86 0.49
CA GLY A 97 4.26 14.06 1.95
C GLY A 97 4.44 12.80 2.79
N TYR A 98 4.87 11.69 2.19
CA TYR A 98 5.22 10.44 2.86
C TYR A 98 6.73 10.25 2.93
N GLN A 99 7.24 9.92 4.11
CA GLN A 99 8.54 9.29 4.28
C GLN A 99 8.32 7.80 4.49
N VAL A 100 8.96 6.97 3.67
CA VAL A 100 8.84 5.52 3.75
C VAL A 100 10.22 4.92 4.01
N THR A 101 10.29 4.05 5.00
CA THR A 101 11.50 3.28 5.29
C THR A 101 11.16 1.80 5.17
N LEU A 102 11.85 1.09 4.29
CA LEU A 102 11.84 -0.36 4.23
C LEU A 102 13.12 -0.86 4.88
N ASP A 103 13.01 -1.41 6.08
CA ASP A 103 14.12 -2.05 6.79
C ASP A 103 14.08 -3.56 6.52
N VAL A 104 14.99 -4.06 5.69
CA VAL A 104 15.21 -5.49 5.48
C VAL A 104 16.30 -5.96 6.44
N ASN A 105 15.98 -6.95 7.25
CA ASN A 105 16.87 -7.49 8.28
C ASN A 105 17.32 -8.93 8.01
N ARG A 106 16.74 -9.58 6.98
CA ARG A 106 17.16 -10.88 6.45
C ARG A 106 16.82 -10.94 4.97
N GLY A 107 17.76 -11.43 4.18
CA GLY A 107 17.55 -11.87 2.80
C GLY A 107 18.02 -13.31 2.66
N GLU A 108 17.19 -14.19 2.11
CA GLU A 108 17.51 -15.58 1.85
C GLU A 108 17.34 -15.88 0.37
N LYS A 109 18.45 -16.26 -0.28
CA LYS A 109 18.43 -16.63 -1.68
C LYS A 109 17.72 -17.98 -1.82
N ILE A 110 16.57 -17.99 -2.50
CA ILE A 110 15.77 -19.22 -2.73
C ILE A 110 16.03 -19.83 -4.12
N SER A 111 16.48 -19.04 -5.09
CA SER A 111 16.88 -19.52 -6.41
C SER A 111 17.96 -18.61 -7.02
N GLU A 112 18.45 -18.92 -8.22
CA GLU A 112 19.42 -18.07 -8.93
C GLU A 112 18.91 -16.63 -9.11
N TRP A 113 17.60 -16.49 -9.33
CA TRP A 113 16.92 -15.25 -9.72
C TRP A 113 15.97 -14.71 -8.65
N SER A 114 15.89 -15.35 -7.48
CA SER A 114 14.92 -15.00 -6.45
C SER A 114 15.52 -14.99 -5.05
N THR A 115 15.14 -13.98 -4.28
CA THR A 115 15.53 -13.79 -2.88
C THR A 115 14.29 -13.43 -2.08
N GLU A 116 14.03 -14.18 -1.01
CA GLU A 116 13.03 -13.83 -0.01
C GLU A 116 13.61 -12.84 1.00
N TYR A 117 12.79 -11.91 1.44
CA TYR A 117 13.15 -10.89 2.41
C TYR A 117 12.20 -10.92 3.59
N SER A 118 12.71 -10.63 4.78
CA SER A 118 11.89 -10.23 5.92
C SER A 118 12.34 -8.87 6.45
N GLY A 119 11.41 -8.14 7.05
CA GLY A 119 11.69 -6.78 7.48
C GLY A 119 10.50 -6.04 8.07
N GLN A 120 10.63 -4.71 8.10
CA GLN A 120 9.62 -3.79 8.55
C GLN A 120 9.45 -2.65 7.56
N LEU A 121 8.20 -2.31 7.27
CA LEU A 121 7.82 -1.12 6.52
C LEU A 121 7.35 -0.06 7.49
N LYS A 122 8.03 1.08 7.52
CA LYS A 122 7.64 2.26 8.28
C LYS A 122 7.14 3.35 7.34
N LEU A 123 5.93 3.82 7.57
CA LEU A 123 5.32 4.95 6.87
C LEU A 123 5.16 6.11 7.85
N VAL A 124 5.64 7.28 7.45
CA VAL A 124 5.46 8.53 8.20
C VAL A 124 4.78 9.55 7.31
N GLN A 125 3.69 10.12 7.81
CA GLN A 125 2.98 11.21 7.15
C GLN A 125 2.59 12.26 8.20
N LYS A 126 3.15 13.45 8.09
CA LYS A 126 3.02 14.49 9.14
C LYS A 126 3.46 13.91 10.50
N ASN A 127 2.57 13.87 11.49
CA ASN A 127 2.85 13.36 12.83
C ASN A 127 2.37 11.90 13.05
N LYS A 128 1.88 11.23 12.00
CA LYS A 128 1.43 9.83 12.08
C LYS A 128 2.55 8.91 11.63
N VAL A 129 2.81 7.89 12.45
CA VAL A 129 3.79 6.83 12.18
C VAL A 129 3.07 5.49 12.18
N MET A 130 3.32 4.68 11.18
CA MET A 130 2.85 3.31 11.07
C MET A 130 4.04 2.40 10.78
N THR A 131 4.15 1.30 11.52
CA THR A 131 5.18 0.28 11.29
C THR A 131 4.48 -1.06 11.09
N ILE A 132 4.85 -1.77 10.03
CA ILE A 132 4.24 -3.02 9.59
C ILE A 132 5.34 -4.06 9.44
N ALA A 133 5.18 -5.22 10.06
CA ALA A 133 6.03 -6.38 9.77
C ALA A 133 5.70 -6.92 8.38
N VAL A 134 6.73 -7.11 7.56
CA VAL A 134 6.59 -7.53 6.16
C VAL A 134 7.56 -8.65 5.84
N HIS A 135 7.15 -9.50 4.90
CA HIS A 135 8.07 -10.32 4.13
C HIS A 135 7.78 -10.13 2.65
N GLY A 136 8.72 -10.50 1.81
CA GLY A 136 8.66 -10.23 0.39
C GLY A 136 9.58 -11.11 -0.42
N VAL A 137 9.53 -10.92 -1.74
CA VAL A 137 10.40 -11.62 -2.67
C VAL A 137 10.79 -10.67 -3.81
N ASN A 138 12.03 -10.80 -4.27
CA ASN A 138 12.44 -10.26 -5.56
C ASN A 138 12.19 -11.33 -6.62
N GLU A 139 11.17 -11.13 -7.43
CA GLU A 139 10.80 -12.05 -8.52
C GLU A 139 10.02 -11.26 -9.57
N GLU A 140 10.05 -11.72 -10.82
CA GLU A 140 9.16 -11.20 -11.84
C GLU A 140 7.74 -11.77 -11.61
N PHE A 141 6.89 -11.05 -10.86
CA PHE A 141 5.48 -11.38 -10.86
C PHE A 141 4.88 -10.97 -12.21
N GLY A 142 4.33 -11.94 -12.93
CA GLY A 142 3.44 -11.70 -14.07
C GLY A 142 2.16 -11.02 -13.59
N LEU A 143 2.23 -9.74 -13.23
CA LEU A 143 1.11 -8.97 -12.64
C LEU A 143 -0.02 -8.66 -13.63
N ASN A 144 0.04 -9.20 -14.86
CA ASN A 144 -1.04 -9.18 -15.84
C ASN A 144 -0.87 -10.35 -16.82
N ARG A 145 -1.42 -11.52 -16.48
CA ARG A 145 -2.03 -12.39 -17.49
C ARG A 145 -3.53 -12.38 -17.28
#